data_AF-A0A7S1F9R4-F1
#
_entry.id   AF-A0A7S1F9R4-F1
#
_cell.length_a   1.000
_cell.length_b   1.000
_cell.length_c   1.000
_cell.angle_alpha   90.00
_cell.angle_beta   90.00
_cell.angle_gamma   90.00
#
_symmetry.space_group_name_H-M   'P 1'
#
loop_
_entity.id
_entity.type
_entity.pdbx_description
1 polymer ?
#
loop_
_entity_poly.entity_id
_entity_poly.type
_entity_poly.pdbx_seq_one_letter_code
_entity_poly.pdbx_strand_id
1 'polypeptide(L)'
;RKVQCSKFVCIMLLSGVAGFLLLHGFFVFSCGAVSPRFLSLHSTDADPVLPSPAQMLAAARTASVTAGKALNVSWPHLPTLFSVARGSEAQRLSSQHELLCNLKQTILLDGVRLRTMAAYNGPTVPHNGGTCAVVSSSGVLSRHTHGAAIDAADHIFRFNLAPTLGQGLLSGRREEYRFVNEKVLGMWTNWEEVEMLQPGIKYSASCSLCGVGTNQAVTADQYVDLVMQVSRTHPGVQMFASDLKLEFVLKEFFDRLYGVGPSPAGVTTGAVGMAVALATCDEVRAYGMADSSAASSAPYHYWDPTHFGLDDIHHRTFNAEKDLWRRLASNSDVDATDVAVIPGLSRVQCPR
;
A
#
# COMPACT_ATOMS: atom_id res chain seq x y z
N ARG A 1 2.60 2.69 39.63
CA ARG A 1 3.06 1.29 39.59
C ARG A 1 2.20 0.51 38.59
N LYS A 2 2.68 0.40 37.35
CA LYS A 2 2.43 -0.69 36.40
C LYS A 2 3.71 -0.73 35.56
N VAL A 3 4.55 -1.73 35.81
CA VAL A 3 5.80 -1.95 35.07
C VAL A 3 5.40 -2.79 33.86
N GLN A 4 5.62 -2.24 32.67
CA GLN A 4 5.33 -2.91 31.40
C GLN A 4 6.62 -3.56 30.94
N CYS A 5 6.66 -4.90 30.97
CA CYS A 5 7.81 -5.67 30.50
C CYS A 5 7.96 -5.48 28.98
N SER A 6 9.03 -4.78 28.59
CA SER A 6 9.48 -4.73 27.20
C SER A 6 10.11 -6.07 26.83
N LYS A 7 9.65 -6.68 25.74
CA LYS A 7 10.33 -7.80 25.09
C LYS A 7 11.65 -7.28 24.50
N PHE A 8 12.74 -7.45 25.22
CA PHE A 8 14.08 -7.31 24.64
C PHE A 8 14.43 -8.63 23.94
N VAL A 9 14.51 -8.58 22.61
CA VAL A 9 15.19 -9.60 21.82
C VAL A 9 16.68 -9.40 22.03
N CYS A 10 17.29 -10.26 22.83
CA CYS A 10 18.73 -10.32 23.01
C CYS A 10 19.32 -11.08 21.83
N ILE A 11 19.98 -10.37 20.91
CA ILE A 11 20.82 -10.99 19.88
C ILE A 11 22.08 -11.49 20.60
N MET A 12 22.17 -12.79 20.84
CA MET A 12 23.43 -13.43 21.25
C MET A 12 24.39 -13.41 20.06
N LEU A 13 25.36 -12.51 20.11
CA LEU A 13 26.61 -12.64 19.38
C LEU A 13 27.49 -13.65 20.13
N LEU A 14 27.64 -14.84 19.55
CA LEU A 14 28.65 -15.81 19.96
C LEU A 14 30.03 -15.26 19.61
N SER A 15 30.77 -14.79 20.60
CA SER A 15 32.23 -14.74 20.54
C SER A 15 32.78 -15.33 21.83
N GLY A 16 33.33 -16.54 21.73
CA GLY A 16 33.94 -17.24 22.83
C GLY A 16 35.43 -16.89 22.91
N VAL A 17 35.83 -16.20 23.99
CA VAL A 17 37.19 -16.29 24.55
C VAL A 17 37.08 -16.17 26.08
N ALA A 18 37.81 -17.04 26.78
CA ALA A 18 37.74 -17.37 28.20
C ALA A 18 38.19 -16.26 29.17
N GLY A 19 37.68 -16.30 30.42
CA GLY A 19 38.27 -15.56 31.55
C GLY A 19 37.40 -15.53 32.82
N PHE A 20 37.93 -16.06 33.92
CA PHE A 20 37.35 -16.28 35.26
C PHE A 20 37.16 -15.01 36.14
N LEU A 21 36.38 -15.20 37.23
CA LEU A 21 36.28 -14.50 38.56
C LEU A 21 34.93 -13.76 38.82
N LEU A 22 33.99 -14.31 39.59
CA LEU A 22 33.84 -14.48 41.07
C LEU A 22 33.11 -13.30 41.78
N LEU A 23 31.89 -13.62 42.28
CA LEU A 23 31.18 -13.21 43.53
C LEU A 23 30.99 -11.70 43.84
N HIS A 24 29.87 -11.16 44.34
CA HIS A 24 28.85 -11.60 45.31
C HIS A 24 27.59 -10.71 45.18
N GLY A 25 26.42 -11.18 45.68
CA GLY A 25 25.39 -10.28 46.23
C GLY A 25 23.93 -10.68 46.03
N PHE A 26 23.35 -11.37 47.02
CA PHE A 26 21.98 -11.87 47.11
C PHE A 26 20.87 -10.78 47.09
N PHE A 27 19.68 -11.12 46.58
CA PHE A 27 18.45 -11.18 47.40
C PHE A 27 17.38 -12.09 46.77
N VAL A 28 16.85 -12.97 47.61
CA VAL A 28 15.88 -14.04 47.36
C VAL A 28 14.46 -13.50 47.54
N PHE A 29 13.51 -13.91 46.70
CA PHE A 29 12.14 -14.19 47.15
C PHE A 29 11.63 -15.47 46.47
N SER A 30 11.24 -16.43 47.30
CA SER A 30 10.71 -17.75 46.98
C SER A 30 9.19 -17.70 46.85
N CYS A 31 8.60 -18.44 45.90
CA CYS A 31 7.55 -19.42 46.22
C CYS A 31 7.17 -20.28 45.00
N GLY A 32 7.07 -21.60 45.22
CA GLY A 32 6.18 -22.48 44.44
C GLY A 32 6.85 -23.54 43.57
N ALA A 33 7.33 -24.63 44.18
CA ALA A 33 7.70 -25.85 43.47
C ALA A 33 6.45 -26.70 43.16
N VAL A 34 6.28 -27.11 41.91
CA VAL A 34 5.47 -28.27 41.52
C VAL A 34 6.35 -29.17 40.65
N SER A 35 6.56 -30.39 41.13
CA SER A 35 7.42 -31.43 40.55
C SER A 35 6.80 -32.03 39.27
N PRO A 36 7.59 -32.31 38.20
CA PRO A 36 7.21 -33.28 37.20
C PRO A 36 7.97 -34.60 37.41
N ARG A 37 7.20 -35.69 37.44
CA ARG A 37 7.68 -37.07 37.38
C ARG A 37 8.48 -37.30 36.10
N PHE A 38 9.64 -37.93 36.25
CA PHE A 38 10.41 -38.55 35.17
C PHE A 38 9.60 -39.68 34.51
N LEU A 39 9.50 -39.62 33.18
CA LEU A 39 9.23 -40.80 32.34
C LEU A 39 10.37 -40.89 31.33
N SER A 40 11.20 -41.92 31.51
CA SER A 40 12.25 -42.35 30.61
C SER A 40 11.62 -42.94 29.34
N LEU A 41 11.98 -42.43 28.17
CA LEU A 41 11.79 -43.11 26.89
C LEU A 41 13.14 -43.12 26.15
N HIS A 42 13.57 -44.33 25.81
CA HIS A 42 14.82 -44.64 25.11
C HIS A 42 14.93 -43.89 23.78
N SER A 43 16.08 -43.27 23.55
CA SER A 43 16.51 -42.76 22.25
C SER A 43 16.94 -43.91 21.35
N THR A 44 16.42 -43.94 20.13
CA THR A 44 17.11 -44.58 19.00
C THR A 44 17.50 -43.45 18.06
N ASP A 45 18.80 -43.34 17.81
CA ASP A 45 19.42 -42.33 16.98
C ASP A 45 19.01 -42.47 15.52
N ALA A 46 18.37 -41.43 14.98
CA ALA A 46 18.42 -41.06 13.58
C ALA A 46 18.07 -39.56 13.47
N ASP A 47 19.04 -38.72 13.15
CA ASP A 47 18.82 -37.31 12.88
C ASP A 47 17.81 -37.15 11.72
N PRO A 48 16.74 -36.36 11.86
CA PRO A 48 15.81 -36.12 10.77
C PRO A 48 16.49 -35.23 9.72
N VAL A 49 16.79 -35.81 8.56
CA VAL A 49 17.21 -35.06 7.37
C VAL A 49 16.07 -34.13 6.95
N LEU A 50 16.25 -32.83 7.15
CA LEU A 50 15.32 -31.81 6.67
C LEU A 50 15.25 -31.85 5.13
N PRO A 51 14.04 -31.85 4.54
CA PRO A 51 13.89 -31.89 3.09
C PRO A 51 14.47 -30.62 2.46
N SER A 52 15.12 -30.78 1.30
CA SER A 52 15.61 -29.65 0.52
C SER A 52 14.46 -28.73 0.08
N PRO A 53 14.71 -27.44 -0.19
CA PRO A 53 13.68 -26.52 -0.67
C PRO A 53 12.92 -27.03 -1.90
N ALA A 54 13.59 -27.77 -2.79
CA ALA A 54 12.98 -28.40 -3.95
C ALA A 54 11.99 -29.53 -3.57
N GLN A 55 12.30 -30.31 -2.54
CA GLN A 55 11.43 -31.36 -2.01
C GLN A 55 10.22 -30.78 -1.27
N MET A 56 10.41 -29.67 -0.54
CA MET A 56 9.30 -28.93 0.09
C MET A 56 8.36 -28.32 -0.96
N LEU A 57 8.91 -27.78 -2.06
CA LEU A 57 8.12 -27.22 -3.16
C LEU A 57 7.36 -28.30 -3.93
N ALA A 58 7.96 -29.47 -4.14
CA ALA A 58 7.30 -30.63 -4.75
C ALA A 58 6.16 -31.15 -3.86
N ALA A 59 6.42 -31.31 -2.55
CA ALA A 59 5.42 -31.75 -1.58
C ALA A 59 4.22 -30.79 -1.50
N ALA A 60 4.47 -29.47 -1.51
CA ALA A 60 3.42 -28.44 -1.56
C ALA A 60 2.58 -28.50 -2.84
N ARG A 61 3.20 -28.79 -4.01
CA ARG A 61 2.48 -28.97 -5.27
C ARG A 61 1.59 -30.22 -5.25
N THR A 62 2.07 -31.35 -4.73
CA THR A 62 1.24 -32.57 -4.57
C THR A 62 0.14 -32.41 -3.52
N ALA A 63 0.39 -31.70 -2.42
CA ALA A 63 -0.64 -31.41 -1.42
C ALA A 63 -1.74 -30.52 -1.98
N SER A 64 -1.40 -29.53 -2.83
CA SER A 64 -2.37 -28.65 -3.51
C SER A 64 -3.22 -29.41 -4.54
N VAL A 65 -2.62 -30.37 -5.29
CA VAL A 65 -3.35 -31.23 -6.24
C VAL A 65 -4.25 -32.25 -5.55
N THR A 66 -3.85 -32.76 -4.37
CA THR A 66 -4.64 -33.75 -3.63
C THR A 66 -5.76 -33.09 -2.82
N ALA A 67 -5.53 -31.89 -2.26
CA ALA A 67 -6.57 -31.07 -1.62
C ALA A 67 -7.62 -30.59 -2.63
N GLY A 68 -7.20 -30.24 -3.86
CA GLY A 68 -8.12 -29.90 -4.96
C GLY A 68 -8.96 -31.06 -5.50
N LYS A 69 -8.57 -32.32 -5.24
CA LYS A 69 -9.36 -33.51 -5.61
C LYS A 69 -10.25 -34.03 -4.48
N ALA A 70 -9.93 -33.75 -3.22
CA ALA A 70 -10.69 -34.22 -2.06
C ALA A 70 -11.84 -33.29 -1.66
N LEU A 71 -11.83 -32.03 -2.10
CA LEU A 71 -12.95 -31.12 -1.97
C LEU A 71 -13.65 -31.02 -3.33
N ASN A 72 -14.65 -31.88 -3.53
CA ASN A 72 -15.58 -31.81 -4.65
C ASN A 72 -16.55 -30.62 -4.47
N VAL A 73 -16.00 -29.45 -4.16
CA VAL A 73 -16.68 -28.17 -4.19
C VAL A 73 -16.44 -27.65 -5.58
N SER A 74 -17.40 -27.91 -6.47
CA SER A 74 -17.55 -27.09 -7.66
C SER A 74 -17.63 -25.65 -7.17
N TRP A 75 -16.54 -24.89 -7.29
CA TRP A 75 -16.62 -23.44 -7.25
C TRP A 75 -17.60 -23.09 -8.36
N PRO A 76 -18.83 -22.63 -8.05
CA PRO A 76 -19.69 -22.12 -9.10
C PRO A 76 -18.85 -21.01 -9.73
N HIS A 77 -18.71 -21.06 -11.06
CA HIS A 77 -18.05 -20.03 -11.83
C HIS A 77 -18.39 -18.68 -11.21
N LEU A 78 -17.43 -18.07 -10.50
CA LEU A 78 -17.59 -16.73 -9.99
C LEU A 78 -17.89 -15.91 -11.25
N PRO A 79 -19.10 -15.35 -11.39
CA PRO A 79 -19.44 -14.65 -12.60
C PRO A 79 -18.41 -13.54 -12.72
N THR A 80 -17.78 -13.45 -13.89
CA THR A 80 -16.93 -12.33 -14.29
C THR A 80 -17.77 -11.05 -14.22
N LEU A 81 -17.85 -10.45 -13.03
CA LEU A 81 -18.62 -9.25 -12.74
C LEU A 81 -17.68 -8.22 -12.10
N PHE A 82 -16.63 -7.86 -12.81
CA PHE A 82 -15.88 -6.61 -12.62
C PHE A 82 -16.32 -5.53 -13.59
N SER A 83 -17.50 -5.67 -14.21
CA SER A 83 -18.14 -4.50 -14.81
C SER A 83 -18.69 -3.66 -13.67
N VAL A 84 -17.89 -2.71 -13.15
CA VAL A 84 -18.44 -1.58 -12.39
C VAL A 84 -19.64 -1.07 -13.19
N ALA A 85 -20.81 -1.02 -12.57
CA ALA A 85 -21.98 -0.45 -13.21
C ALA A 85 -21.67 1.01 -13.51
N ARG A 86 -21.32 1.30 -14.76
CA ARG A 86 -20.94 2.64 -15.20
C ARG A 86 -22.12 3.57 -14.98
N GLY A 87 -21.92 4.64 -14.22
CA GLY A 87 -22.87 5.75 -14.12
C GLY A 87 -23.19 6.32 -15.50
N SER A 88 -24.31 7.04 -15.59
CA SER A 88 -24.77 7.64 -16.86
C SER A 88 -23.75 8.62 -17.46
N GLU A 89 -22.94 9.28 -16.63
CA GLU A 89 -21.85 10.16 -17.07
C GLU A 89 -20.62 9.37 -17.56
N ALA A 90 -20.22 8.28 -16.89
CA ALA A 90 -19.15 7.38 -17.38
C ALA A 90 -19.48 6.75 -18.73
N GLN A 91 -20.77 6.52 -19.01
CA GLN A 91 -21.22 6.04 -20.31
C GLN A 91 -21.22 7.13 -21.39
N ARG A 92 -21.40 8.41 -21.01
CA ARG A 92 -21.34 9.57 -21.92
C ARG A 92 -19.91 10.00 -22.25
N LEU A 93 -19.04 10.11 -21.24
CA LEU A 93 -17.61 10.42 -21.40
C LEU A 93 -16.88 9.16 -21.86
N SER A 94 -17.01 8.86 -23.14
CA SER A 94 -16.61 7.56 -23.69
C SER A 94 -15.17 7.52 -24.16
N SER A 95 -14.58 8.68 -24.54
CA SER A 95 -13.20 8.71 -25.01
C SER A 95 -12.21 8.96 -23.87
N GLN A 96 -11.02 8.38 -24.00
CA GLN A 96 -9.88 8.63 -23.12
C GLN A 96 -9.60 10.13 -22.96
N HIS A 97 -9.66 10.88 -24.06
CA HIS A 97 -9.37 12.31 -24.08
C HIS A 97 -10.37 13.13 -23.26
N GLU A 98 -11.67 12.85 -23.38
CA GLU A 98 -12.71 13.51 -22.58
C GLU A 98 -12.53 13.23 -21.09
N LEU A 99 -12.20 11.99 -20.72
CA LEU A 99 -11.95 11.62 -19.32
C LEU A 99 -10.72 12.32 -18.76
N LEU A 100 -9.62 12.36 -19.52
CA LEU A 100 -8.41 13.09 -19.15
C LEU A 100 -8.71 14.58 -18.95
N CYS A 101 -9.52 15.18 -19.81
CA CYS A 101 -9.90 16.58 -19.68
C CYS A 101 -10.83 16.86 -18.49
N ASN A 102 -11.80 15.99 -18.23
CA ASN A 102 -12.66 16.10 -17.06
C ASN A 102 -11.86 15.98 -15.75
N LEU A 103 -10.92 15.02 -15.69
CA LEU A 103 -10.02 14.84 -14.56
C LEU A 103 -9.07 16.04 -14.41
N LYS A 104 -8.50 16.54 -15.51
CA LYS A 104 -7.66 17.73 -15.54
C LYS A 104 -8.39 18.93 -14.95
N GLN A 105 -9.63 19.17 -15.38
CA GLN A 105 -10.45 20.25 -14.85
C GLN A 105 -10.70 20.05 -13.35
N THR A 106 -11.00 18.83 -12.91
CA THR A 106 -11.24 18.53 -11.49
C THR A 106 -10.00 18.81 -10.61
N ILE A 107 -8.81 18.41 -11.06
CA ILE A 107 -7.58 18.52 -10.24
C ILE A 107 -6.92 19.90 -10.36
N LEU A 108 -6.99 20.56 -11.53
CA LEU A 108 -6.22 21.77 -11.82
C LEU A 108 -7.03 23.08 -11.84
N LEU A 109 -8.37 23.05 -11.76
CA LEU A 109 -9.15 24.29 -11.66
C LEU A 109 -8.97 25.00 -10.31
N ASP A 110 -9.31 26.30 -10.30
CA ASP A 110 -9.05 27.20 -9.19
C ASP A 110 -9.68 26.72 -7.87
N GLY A 111 -8.84 26.60 -6.86
CA GLY A 111 -9.20 26.16 -5.51
C GLY A 111 -8.73 24.76 -5.14
N VAL A 112 -8.45 23.85 -6.08
CA VAL A 112 -8.02 22.45 -5.80
C VAL A 112 -6.53 22.21 -6.10
N ARG A 113 -5.86 23.17 -6.76
CA ARG A 113 -4.42 23.16 -7.10
C ARG A 113 -3.60 22.39 -6.06
N LEU A 114 -2.54 21.68 -6.48
CA LEU A 114 -1.57 20.94 -5.63
C LEU A 114 -1.05 21.69 -4.38
N ARG A 115 -1.37 22.98 -4.21
CA ARG A 115 -1.37 23.70 -2.93
C ARG A 115 -2.10 22.99 -1.80
N THR A 116 -3.10 22.16 -2.10
CA THR A 116 -3.74 21.28 -1.11
C THR A 116 -2.73 20.32 -0.49
N MET A 117 -1.65 19.98 -1.20
CA MET A 117 -0.51 19.21 -0.72
C MET A 117 0.65 20.15 -0.39
N ALA A 118 0.65 20.71 0.81
CA ALA A 118 1.69 21.63 1.28
C ALA A 118 2.67 20.91 2.21
N ALA A 119 3.96 21.23 2.10
CA ALA A 119 4.88 20.94 3.18
C ALA A 119 4.47 21.78 4.39
N TYR A 120 4.43 21.18 5.59
CA TYR A 120 3.89 21.84 6.78
C TYR A 120 4.51 23.23 7.06
N ASN A 121 5.76 23.46 6.61
CA ASN A 121 6.44 24.77 6.65
C ASN A 121 7.14 25.11 5.32
N GLY A 122 6.59 24.73 4.17
CA GLY A 122 7.34 24.81 2.92
C GLY A 122 6.51 24.92 1.65
N PRO A 123 7.16 24.78 0.49
CA PRO A 123 6.47 24.84 -0.80
C PRO A 123 5.55 23.63 -0.97
N THR A 124 4.67 23.73 -1.95
CA THR A 124 3.79 22.65 -2.38
C THR A 124 4.59 21.55 -3.06
N VAL A 125 3.97 20.40 -3.33
CA VAL A 125 4.61 19.34 -4.12
C VAL A 125 5.16 19.93 -5.44
N PRO A 126 6.46 19.73 -5.74
CA PRO A 126 7.08 20.32 -6.93
C PRO A 126 6.51 19.70 -8.21
N HIS A 127 6.60 20.45 -9.31
CA HIS A 127 6.41 19.87 -10.63
C HIS A 127 7.64 19.00 -10.96
N ASN A 128 7.41 17.73 -11.22
CA ASN A 128 8.45 16.73 -11.44
C ASN A 128 8.89 16.66 -12.91
N GLY A 129 7.94 16.73 -13.85
CA GLY A 129 8.17 16.37 -15.25
C GLY A 129 8.51 14.88 -15.40
N GLY A 130 8.98 14.49 -16.58
CA GLY A 130 9.55 13.16 -16.81
C GLY A 130 8.55 12.00 -16.59
N THR A 131 9.09 10.82 -16.32
CA THR A 131 8.32 9.59 -16.10
C THR A 131 8.19 9.28 -14.62
N CYS A 132 6.96 9.08 -14.16
CA CYS A 132 6.65 8.66 -12.80
C CYS A 132 6.14 7.22 -12.78
N ALA A 133 6.77 6.36 -11.96
CA ALA A 133 6.24 5.04 -11.64
C ALA A 133 5.37 5.14 -10.38
N VAL A 134 4.07 4.88 -10.52
CA VAL A 134 3.14 4.77 -9.40
C VAL A 134 2.91 3.30 -9.10
N VAL A 135 3.41 2.84 -7.95
CA VAL A 135 3.47 1.43 -7.60
C VAL A 135 2.40 1.10 -6.57
N SER A 136 1.34 0.43 -7.02
CA SER A 136 0.27 -0.06 -6.15
C SER A 136 0.79 -1.04 -5.11
N SER A 137 0.02 -1.18 -4.02
CA SER A 137 0.20 -2.28 -3.07
C SER A 137 -0.46 -3.59 -3.53
N SER A 138 -1.15 -3.62 -4.68
CA SER A 138 -1.93 -4.77 -5.14
C SER A 138 -1.08 -6.03 -5.32
N GLY A 139 -1.62 -7.17 -4.88
CA GLY A 139 -0.98 -8.48 -5.05
C GLY A 139 -0.82 -8.93 -6.49
N VAL A 140 -1.42 -8.25 -7.46
CA VAL A 140 -1.23 -8.57 -8.88
C VAL A 140 0.24 -8.39 -9.30
N LEU A 141 1.00 -7.51 -8.63
CA LEU A 141 2.43 -7.34 -8.89
C LEU A 141 3.27 -8.58 -8.58
N SER A 142 2.77 -9.51 -7.76
CA SER A 142 3.44 -10.79 -7.49
C SER A 142 3.53 -11.71 -8.72
N ARG A 143 2.79 -11.39 -9.80
CA ARG A 143 2.77 -12.14 -11.06
C ARG A 143 3.77 -11.61 -12.09
N HIS A 144 4.47 -10.52 -11.77
CA HIS A 144 5.32 -9.79 -12.70
C HIS A 144 6.70 -9.54 -12.15
N THR A 145 7.63 -9.15 -13.03
CA THR A 145 9.00 -8.77 -12.66
C THR A 145 9.29 -7.34 -13.06
N HIS A 146 8.45 -6.40 -12.61
CA HIS A 146 8.50 -4.99 -13.03
C HIS A 146 9.60 -4.17 -12.36
N GLY A 147 10.33 -4.75 -11.40
CA GLY A 147 11.20 -3.96 -10.53
C GLY A 147 12.27 -3.16 -11.26
N ALA A 148 12.90 -3.72 -12.29
CA ALA A 148 13.88 -2.99 -13.10
C ALA A 148 13.26 -1.84 -13.90
N ALA A 149 12.03 -2.02 -14.42
CA ALA A 149 11.32 -0.97 -15.13
C ALA A 149 10.83 0.15 -14.21
N ILE A 150 10.38 -0.20 -12.99
CA ILE A 150 10.02 0.76 -11.95
C ILE A 150 11.25 1.59 -11.54
N ASP A 151 12.38 0.92 -11.28
CA ASP A 151 13.63 1.56 -10.87
C ASP A 151 14.28 2.38 -12.01
N ALA A 152 13.77 2.31 -13.24
CA ALA A 152 14.22 3.15 -14.35
C ALA A 152 13.45 4.47 -14.50
N ALA A 153 12.34 4.65 -13.76
CA ALA A 153 11.59 5.91 -13.77
C ALA A 153 12.39 7.05 -13.13
N ASP A 154 12.06 8.29 -13.54
CA ASP A 154 12.64 9.49 -12.95
C ASP A 154 12.20 9.63 -11.49
N HIS A 155 10.90 9.40 -11.23
CA HIS A 155 10.28 9.49 -9.91
C HIS A 155 9.45 8.24 -9.57
N ILE A 156 9.40 7.87 -8.29
CA ILE A 156 8.70 6.65 -7.84
C ILE A 156 7.80 6.96 -6.64
N PHE A 157 6.54 6.57 -6.77
CA PHE A 157 5.46 6.80 -5.81
C PHE A 157 5.01 5.46 -5.21
N ARG A 158 4.98 5.37 -3.89
CA ARG A 158 4.53 4.19 -3.13
C ARG A 158 3.53 4.57 -2.04
N PHE A 159 2.90 3.57 -1.43
CA PHE A 159 1.76 3.77 -0.54
C PHE A 159 1.88 3.06 0.80
N ASN A 160 1.48 3.75 1.85
CA ASN A 160 1.33 3.25 3.22
C ASN A 160 2.57 2.46 3.67
N LEU A 161 2.38 1.22 4.12
CA LEU A 161 3.46 0.35 4.61
C LEU A 161 3.95 -0.65 3.56
N ALA A 162 3.76 -0.36 2.27
CA ALA A 162 4.25 -1.25 1.21
C ALA A 162 5.78 -1.42 1.29
N PRO A 163 6.30 -2.66 1.46
CA PRO A 163 7.72 -2.91 1.62
C PRO A 163 8.44 -2.91 0.27
N THR A 164 9.68 -2.44 0.27
CA THR A 164 10.62 -2.55 -0.87
C THR A 164 11.66 -3.65 -0.63
N LEU A 165 12.03 -3.90 0.63
CA LEU A 165 12.97 -4.94 1.01
C LEU A 165 12.41 -6.33 0.65
N GLY A 166 13.21 -7.13 -0.05
CA GLY A 166 12.81 -8.46 -0.54
C GLY A 166 11.88 -8.43 -1.76
N GLN A 167 11.47 -7.26 -2.23
CA GLN A 167 10.45 -7.08 -3.28
C GLN A 167 11.04 -6.54 -4.59
N GLY A 168 12.36 -6.36 -4.64
CA GLY A 168 13.06 -5.68 -5.73
C GLY A 168 12.85 -6.27 -7.13
N LEU A 169 12.55 -7.56 -7.26
CA LEU A 169 12.22 -8.16 -8.56
C LEU A 169 10.82 -7.72 -9.03
N LEU A 170 9.86 -7.64 -8.11
CA LEU A 170 8.45 -7.40 -8.39
C LEU A 170 8.17 -5.90 -8.51
N SER A 171 8.58 -5.13 -7.50
CA SER A 171 8.16 -3.75 -7.30
C SER A 171 9.31 -2.74 -7.22
N GLY A 172 10.55 -3.17 -7.49
CA GLY A 172 11.74 -2.30 -7.49
C GLY A 172 12.27 -2.01 -6.08
N ARG A 173 13.41 -1.31 -6.01
CA ARG A 173 14.11 -0.99 -4.75
C ARG A 173 14.13 0.51 -4.46
N ARG A 174 13.98 1.36 -5.47
CA ARG A 174 13.99 2.82 -5.32
C ARG A 174 12.64 3.31 -4.82
N GLU A 175 12.68 4.42 -4.12
CA GLU A 175 11.51 5.16 -3.65
C GLU A 175 11.88 6.63 -3.57
N GLU A 176 10.91 7.50 -3.87
CA GLU A 176 11.09 8.94 -3.71
C GLU A 176 9.90 9.57 -2.97
N TYR A 177 8.68 9.16 -3.31
CA TYR A 177 7.46 9.62 -2.67
C TYR A 177 6.73 8.46 -1.98
N ARG A 178 6.34 8.67 -0.71
CA ARG A 178 5.45 7.76 0.02
C ARG A 178 4.18 8.46 0.47
N PHE A 179 3.06 8.05 -0.09
CA PHE A 179 1.75 8.53 0.32
C PHE A 179 1.23 7.68 1.46
N VAL A 180 0.76 8.30 2.53
CA VAL A 180 0.27 7.59 3.73
C VAL A 180 -1.09 8.09 4.17
N ASN A 181 -1.88 7.19 4.76
CA ASN A 181 -3.15 7.54 5.38
C ASN A 181 -3.02 7.85 6.88
N GLU A 182 -4.10 8.31 7.48
CA GLU A 182 -4.21 8.69 8.88
C GLU A 182 -3.88 7.54 9.86
N LYS A 183 -4.15 6.29 9.47
CA LYS A 183 -3.82 5.11 10.29
C LYS A 183 -2.31 4.93 10.40
N VAL A 184 -1.57 5.08 9.30
CA VAL A 184 -0.10 4.99 9.31
C VAL A 184 0.50 6.15 10.10
N LEU A 185 -0.05 7.36 9.98
CA LEU A 185 0.37 8.47 10.84
C LEU A 185 0.18 8.12 12.32
N GLY A 186 -0.97 7.55 12.69
CA GLY A 186 -1.25 7.05 14.05
C GLY A 186 -0.20 6.06 14.54
N MET A 187 0.18 5.08 13.72
CA MET A 187 1.25 4.12 14.03
C MET A 187 2.57 4.82 14.33
N TRP A 188 3.00 5.73 13.46
CA TRP A 188 4.25 6.47 13.65
C TRP A 188 4.23 7.36 14.89
N THR A 189 3.11 8.02 15.19
CA THR A 189 2.98 8.79 16.45
C THR A 189 3.09 7.93 17.70
N ASN A 190 2.78 6.63 17.59
CA ASN A 190 2.92 5.63 18.63
C ASN A 190 4.26 4.86 18.58
N TRP A 191 5.21 5.29 17.74
CA TRP A 191 6.51 4.64 17.54
C TRP A 191 6.44 3.22 16.94
N GLU A 192 5.34 2.89 16.28
CA GLU A 192 5.17 1.65 15.52
C GLU A 192 5.58 1.88 14.06
N GLU A 193 6.25 0.91 13.42
CA GLU A 193 6.62 0.95 11.99
C GLU A 193 7.49 2.17 11.59
N VAL A 194 8.19 2.77 12.55
CA VAL A 194 9.02 3.98 12.34
C VAL A 194 10.30 3.70 11.54
N GLU A 195 10.71 2.44 11.41
CA GLU A 195 11.76 2.00 10.50
C GLU A 195 11.45 2.30 9.02
N MET A 196 10.18 2.51 8.70
CA MET A 196 9.71 2.91 7.37
C MET A 196 9.89 4.42 7.10
N LEU A 197 10.19 5.23 8.13
CA LEU A 197 10.53 6.65 8.01
C LEU A 197 12.02 6.82 7.70
N GLN A 198 12.34 6.81 6.41
CA GLN A 198 13.71 6.91 5.90
C GLN A 198 14.05 8.34 5.46
N PRO A 199 15.26 8.83 5.77
CA PRO A 199 15.75 10.09 5.24
C PRO A 199 15.78 10.09 3.71
N GLY A 200 15.51 11.25 3.10
CA GLY A 200 15.55 11.40 1.63
C GLY A 200 14.26 10.98 0.92
N ILE A 201 13.29 10.37 1.61
CA ILE A 201 11.95 10.11 1.09
C ILE A 201 11.02 11.29 1.42
N LYS A 202 10.19 11.66 0.44
CA LYS A 202 9.15 12.69 0.55
C LYS A 202 7.84 12.01 0.95
N TYR A 203 7.37 12.27 2.15
CA TYR A 203 6.13 11.70 2.67
C TYR A 203 4.97 12.63 2.40
N SER A 204 3.83 12.05 2.05
CA SER A 204 2.63 12.80 1.69
C SER A 204 1.42 12.22 2.40
N ALA A 205 0.98 12.89 3.46
CA ALA A 205 -0.20 12.52 4.23
C ALA A 205 -1.49 12.82 3.46
N SER A 206 -2.42 11.89 3.53
CA SER A 206 -3.80 11.98 3.06
C SER A 206 -4.72 11.45 4.16
N CYS A 207 -6.02 11.72 4.06
CA CYS A 207 -6.97 11.09 4.98
C CYS A 207 -8.26 10.64 4.30
N SER A 208 -8.58 9.36 4.51
CA SER A 208 -9.78 8.75 3.94
C SER A 208 -10.96 8.74 4.91
N LEU A 209 -10.69 8.80 6.22
CA LEU A 209 -11.70 8.71 7.28
C LEU A 209 -11.91 10.04 8.03
N CYS A 210 -11.47 11.16 7.44
CA CYS A 210 -11.56 12.50 8.02
C CYS A 210 -12.83 13.28 7.61
N GLY A 211 -13.96 12.57 7.50
CA GLY A 211 -15.21 13.17 7.03
C GLY A 211 -15.28 13.38 5.51
N VAL A 212 -14.33 12.81 4.74
CA VAL A 212 -14.44 12.70 3.27
C VAL A 212 -15.52 11.70 2.88
N GLY A 213 -15.60 10.57 3.60
CA GLY A 213 -16.72 9.64 3.56
C GLY A 213 -17.76 9.91 4.64
N THR A 214 -18.62 8.93 4.92
CA THR A 214 -19.60 9.00 6.02
C THR A 214 -18.95 8.77 7.39
N ASN A 215 -17.74 8.21 7.43
CA ASN A 215 -17.02 7.96 8.68
C ASN A 215 -16.15 9.16 9.08
N GLN A 216 -16.08 9.40 10.39
CA GLN A 216 -15.30 10.46 11.04
C GLN A 216 -14.46 9.88 12.19
N ALA A 217 -13.86 8.72 11.97
CA ALA A 217 -13.02 8.04 12.97
C ALA A 217 -11.83 8.91 13.41
N VAL A 218 -11.39 9.83 12.53
CA VAL A 218 -10.40 10.88 12.80
C VAL A 218 -11.02 12.20 12.36
N THR A 219 -10.97 13.26 13.16
CA THR A 219 -11.42 14.59 12.71
C THR A 219 -10.35 15.28 11.86
N ALA A 220 -10.71 16.33 11.11
CA ALA A 220 -9.73 17.12 10.37
C ALA A 220 -8.62 17.68 11.29
N ASP A 221 -8.99 18.18 12.47
CA ASP A 221 -8.03 18.68 13.46
C ASP A 221 -7.12 17.57 14.00
N GLN A 222 -7.67 16.41 14.32
CA GLN A 222 -6.88 15.25 14.77
C GLN A 222 -5.90 14.79 13.68
N TYR A 223 -6.30 14.83 12.42
CA TYR A 223 -5.41 14.52 11.31
C TYR A 223 -4.26 15.54 11.20
N VAL A 224 -4.53 16.83 11.35
CA VAL A 224 -3.50 17.87 11.40
C VAL A 224 -2.54 17.62 12.57
N ASP A 225 -3.06 17.26 13.75
CA ASP A 225 -2.26 16.93 14.93
C ASP A 225 -1.34 15.73 14.69
N LEU A 226 -1.83 14.67 14.02
CA LEU A 226 -1.04 13.49 13.66
C LEU A 226 0.11 13.85 12.72
N VAL A 227 -0.18 14.56 11.62
CA VAL A 227 0.84 15.07 10.68
C VAL A 227 1.89 15.88 11.43
N MET A 228 1.42 16.69 12.40
CA MET A 228 2.29 17.57 13.15
C MET A 228 3.19 16.89 14.15
N GLN A 229 2.66 15.88 14.83
CA GLN A 229 3.44 15.08 15.73
C GLN A 229 4.54 14.35 14.97
N VAL A 230 4.23 13.68 13.84
CA VAL A 230 5.24 13.01 13.01
C VAL A 230 6.32 13.99 12.53
N SER A 231 5.92 15.16 12.03
CA SER A 231 6.87 16.18 11.54
C SER A 231 7.81 16.69 12.64
N ARG A 232 7.33 16.80 13.88
CA ARG A 232 8.13 17.23 15.04
C ARG A 232 9.04 16.14 15.59
N THR A 233 8.57 14.88 15.63
CA THR A 233 9.34 13.76 16.19
C THR A 233 10.34 13.15 15.20
N HIS A 234 10.16 13.40 13.90
CA HIS A 234 11.04 12.91 12.83
C HIS A 234 11.52 14.05 11.92
N PRO A 235 12.29 15.02 12.43
CA PRO A 235 12.68 16.21 11.66
C PRO A 235 13.54 15.92 10.41
N GLY A 236 14.07 14.70 10.26
CA GLY A 236 14.81 14.25 9.08
C GLY A 236 13.94 13.83 7.89
N VAL A 237 12.61 13.75 8.04
CA VAL A 237 11.69 13.41 6.95
C VAL A 237 11.02 14.65 6.40
N GLN A 238 10.85 14.70 5.08
CA GLN A 238 10.09 15.77 4.44
C GLN A 238 8.60 15.37 4.41
N MET A 239 7.76 16.07 5.18
CA MET A 239 6.33 15.79 5.27
C MET A 239 5.50 16.84 4.53
N PHE A 240 4.72 16.38 3.55
CA PHE A 240 3.62 17.06 2.90
C PHE A 240 2.31 16.53 3.46
N ALA A 241 1.25 17.35 3.45
CA ALA A 241 -0.07 16.93 3.88
C ALA A 241 -1.16 17.54 3.02
N SER A 242 -2.19 16.75 2.76
CA SER A 242 -3.45 17.24 2.17
C SER A 242 -4.21 18.14 3.13
N ASP A 243 -4.88 19.17 2.63
CA ASP A 243 -5.93 19.93 3.33
C ASP A 243 -7.33 19.29 3.19
N LEU A 244 -7.39 18.03 2.74
CA LEU A 244 -8.58 17.21 2.45
C LEU A 244 -9.36 17.60 1.21
N LYS A 245 -9.12 18.78 0.62
CA LYS A 245 -9.91 19.27 -0.50
C LYS A 245 -9.74 18.41 -1.75
N LEU A 246 -8.53 17.88 -1.98
CA LEU A 246 -8.26 16.97 -3.09
C LEU A 246 -9.03 15.66 -2.93
N GLU A 247 -9.12 15.11 -1.73
CA GLU A 247 -9.89 13.90 -1.44
C GLU A 247 -11.39 14.13 -1.67
N PHE A 248 -11.94 15.26 -1.23
CA PHE A 248 -13.34 15.61 -1.44
C PHE A 248 -13.69 15.71 -2.93
N VAL A 249 -12.94 16.48 -3.70
CA VAL A 249 -13.25 16.67 -5.13
C VAL A 249 -13.01 15.43 -5.96
N LEU A 250 -12.03 14.59 -5.60
CA LEU A 250 -11.88 13.27 -6.22
C LEU A 250 -13.07 12.37 -5.88
N LYS A 251 -13.55 12.37 -4.62
CA LYS A 251 -14.74 11.61 -4.25
C LYS A 251 -15.96 12.07 -5.06
N GLU A 252 -16.22 13.38 -5.13
CA GLU A 252 -17.33 13.93 -5.93
C GLU A 252 -17.20 13.58 -7.41
N PHE A 253 -15.97 13.59 -7.94
CA PHE A 253 -15.69 13.16 -9.31
C PHE A 253 -16.10 11.69 -9.53
N PHE A 254 -15.70 10.78 -8.64
CA PHE A 254 -16.09 9.36 -8.76
C PHE A 254 -17.58 9.14 -8.55
N ASP A 255 -18.20 9.85 -7.59
CA ASP A 255 -19.64 9.78 -7.35
C ASP A 255 -20.43 10.23 -8.59
N ARG A 256 -20.02 11.34 -9.21
CA ARG A 256 -20.66 11.85 -10.43
C ARG A 256 -20.45 10.91 -11.62
N LEU A 257 -19.22 10.46 -11.84
CA LEU A 257 -18.87 9.67 -13.02
C LEU A 257 -19.44 8.25 -12.96
N TYR A 258 -19.36 7.60 -11.79
CA TYR A 258 -19.68 6.18 -11.62
C TYR A 258 -20.94 5.92 -10.80
N GLY A 259 -21.51 6.92 -10.12
CA GLY A 259 -22.68 6.70 -9.25
C GLY A 259 -22.36 5.93 -7.97
N VAL A 260 -21.13 6.07 -7.44
CA VAL A 260 -20.66 5.32 -6.25
C VAL A 260 -21.54 5.57 -5.02
N GLY A 261 -21.97 6.81 -4.80
CA GLY A 261 -22.85 7.19 -3.71
C GLY A 261 -22.15 7.31 -2.34
N PRO A 262 -22.90 7.26 -1.22
CA PRO A 262 -22.32 7.35 0.12
C PRO A 262 -21.31 6.23 0.37
N SER A 263 -20.11 6.55 0.84
CA SER A 263 -19.03 5.60 1.10
C SER A 263 -18.50 5.81 2.53
N PRO A 264 -18.20 4.74 3.29
CA PRO A 264 -17.62 4.88 4.63
C PRO A 264 -16.33 5.70 4.64
N ALA A 265 -15.42 5.39 3.71
CA ALA A 265 -14.19 6.14 3.46
C ALA A 265 -14.30 6.98 2.18
N GLY A 266 -13.44 8.00 2.08
CA GLY A 266 -13.21 8.74 0.85
C GLY A 266 -12.50 7.90 -0.22
N VAL A 267 -11.90 8.59 -1.19
CA VAL A 267 -11.03 7.94 -2.19
C VAL A 267 -9.83 7.27 -1.52
N THR A 268 -9.24 6.29 -2.18
CA THR A 268 -8.05 5.62 -1.63
C THR A 268 -6.84 6.55 -1.60
N THR A 269 -5.86 6.25 -0.73
CA THR A 269 -4.52 6.87 -0.78
C THR A 269 -3.89 6.73 -2.17
N GLY A 270 -4.19 5.62 -2.87
CA GLY A 270 -3.77 5.38 -4.24
C GLY A 270 -4.31 6.42 -5.22
N ALA A 271 -5.58 6.78 -5.11
CA ALA A 271 -6.18 7.82 -5.96
C ALA A 271 -5.57 9.20 -5.72
N VAL A 272 -5.27 9.55 -4.47
CA VAL A 272 -4.57 10.80 -4.14
C VAL A 272 -3.18 10.82 -4.78
N GLY A 273 -2.40 9.74 -4.63
CA GLY A 273 -1.08 9.63 -5.25
C GLY A 273 -1.13 9.66 -6.79
N MET A 274 -2.12 9.01 -7.40
CA MET A 274 -2.35 9.09 -8.85
C MET A 274 -2.66 10.51 -9.30
N ALA A 275 -3.54 11.23 -8.60
CA ALA A 275 -3.87 12.61 -8.92
C ALA A 275 -2.63 13.51 -8.85
N VAL A 276 -1.79 13.35 -7.83
CA VAL A 276 -0.53 14.10 -7.70
C VAL A 276 0.46 13.74 -8.80
N ALA A 277 0.67 12.44 -9.10
CA ALA A 277 1.57 12.01 -10.18
C ALA A 277 1.12 12.54 -11.55
N LEU A 278 -0.16 12.41 -11.87
CA LEU A 278 -0.74 12.91 -13.13
C LEU A 278 -0.63 14.44 -13.25
N ALA A 279 -0.71 15.17 -12.15
CA ALA A 279 -0.59 16.63 -12.14
C ALA A 279 0.86 17.14 -12.19
N THR A 280 1.85 16.32 -11.82
CA THR A 280 3.25 16.74 -11.67
C THR A 280 4.20 16.15 -12.69
N CYS A 281 3.85 15.04 -13.35
CA CYS A 281 4.73 14.32 -14.27
C CYS A 281 4.28 14.46 -15.73
N ASP A 282 5.15 14.15 -16.69
CA ASP A 282 4.81 14.16 -18.13
C ASP A 282 4.17 12.83 -18.58
N GLU A 283 4.59 11.71 -17.98
CA GLU A 283 4.02 10.36 -18.18
C GLU A 283 3.92 9.64 -16.82
N VAL A 284 2.81 8.96 -16.59
CA VAL A 284 2.61 8.10 -15.42
C VAL A 284 2.51 6.65 -15.87
N ARG A 285 3.35 5.79 -15.31
CA ARG A 285 3.25 4.34 -15.42
C ARG A 285 2.71 3.78 -14.11
N ALA A 286 1.44 3.37 -14.14
CA ALA A 286 0.71 2.92 -12.96
C ALA A 286 0.72 1.39 -12.88
N TYR A 287 1.55 0.85 -12.00
CA TYR A 287 1.80 -0.58 -11.82
C TYR A 287 0.79 -1.17 -10.81
N GLY A 288 -0.04 -2.12 -11.25
CA GLY A 288 -1.05 -2.77 -10.40
C GLY A 288 -2.17 -1.84 -9.92
N MET A 289 -2.34 -0.67 -10.58
CA MET A 289 -3.34 0.33 -10.24
C MET A 289 -4.63 0.17 -11.05
N ALA A 290 -4.51 -0.18 -12.33
CA ALA A 290 -5.64 -0.29 -13.24
C ALA A 290 -6.42 -1.59 -13.05
N ASP A 291 -7.66 -1.60 -13.53
CA ASP A 291 -8.42 -2.84 -13.67
C ASP A 291 -7.80 -3.70 -14.77
N SER A 292 -7.64 -4.99 -14.49
CA SER A 292 -7.01 -5.96 -15.38
C SER A 292 -7.65 -7.33 -15.20
N SER A 293 -7.52 -8.17 -16.22
CA SER A 293 -7.99 -9.56 -16.14
C SER A 293 -7.39 -10.34 -14.95
N ALA A 294 -6.14 -10.05 -14.60
CA ALA A 294 -5.41 -10.75 -13.54
C ALA A 294 -5.74 -10.25 -12.13
N ALA A 295 -6.14 -8.98 -11.98
CA ALA A 295 -6.31 -8.33 -10.68
C ALA A 295 -7.36 -9.00 -9.79
N SER A 296 -8.45 -9.51 -10.39
CA SER A 296 -9.58 -10.13 -9.68
C SER A 296 -9.23 -11.39 -8.87
N SER A 297 -8.18 -12.10 -9.27
CA SER A 297 -7.74 -13.36 -8.65
C SER A 297 -6.42 -13.20 -7.88
N ALA A 298 -5.90 -11.99 -7.78
CA ALA A 298 -4.66 -11.72 -7.09
C ALA A 298 -4.89 -11.56 -5.58
N PRO A 299 -3.87 -11.83 -4.75
CA PRO A 299 -3.89 -11.43 -3.35
C PRO A 299 -4.10 -9.91 -3.21
N TYR A 300 -4.53 -9.48 -2.03
CA TYR A 300 -4.72 -8.06 -1.75
C TYR A 300 -3.38 -7.30 -1.80
N HIS A 301 -2.31 -7.90 -1.25
CA HIS A 301 -0.97 -7.32 -1.22
C HIS A 301 0.10 -8.18 -1.89
N TYR A 302 1.08 -7.56 -2.55
CA TYR A 302 2.14 -8.31 -3.25
C TYR A 302 3.15 -8.99 -2.32
N TRP A 303 3.18 -8.58 -1.05
CA TRP A 303 4.03 -9.17 -0.02
C TRP A 303 3.28 -10.18 0.88
N ASP A 304 1.97 -10.33 0.71
CA ASP A 304 1.15 -11.29 1.46
C ASP A 304 0.34 -12.17 0.50
N PRO A 305 0.87 -13.35 0.12
CA PRO A 305 0.21 -14.22 -0.85
C PRO A 305 -1.02 -14.95 -0.27
N THR A 306 -1.30 -14.82 1.03
CA THR A 306 -2.36 -15.55 1.72
C THR A 306 -3.63 -14.73 1.94
N HIS A 307 -3.52 -13.41 1.89
CA HIS A 307 -4.64 -12.52 2.11
C HIS A 307 -5.31 -12.13 0.79
N PHE A 308 -6.55 -12.59 0.59
CA PHE A 308 -7.39 -12.25 -0.55
C PHE A 308 -8.56 -11.37 -0.09
N GLY A 309 -8.98 -10.46 -0.97
CA GLY A 309 -10.07 -9.53 -0.70
C GLY A 309 -9.87 -8.23 -1.47
N LEU A 310 -10.89 -7.39 -1.47
CA LEU A 310 -10.83 -6.00 -1.93
C LEU A 310 -11.28 -5.11 -0.79
N ASP A 311 -10.84 -3.86 -0.82
CA ASP A 311 -11.24 -2.84 0.16
C ASP A 311 -12.50 -2.07 -0.27
N ASP A 312 -13.30 -2.66 -1.16
CA ASP A 312 -14.47 -2.02 -1.78
C ASP A 312 -15.63 -1.80 -0.80
N ILE A 313 -15.65 -2.55 0.30
CA ILE A 313 -16.62 -2.37 1.40
C ILE A 313 -16.35 -1.06 2.16
N HIS A 314 -15.07 -0.70 2.37
CA HIS A 314 -14.70 0.53 3.08
C HIS A 314 -14.54 1.71 2.13
N HIS A 315 -13.87 1.49 1.00
CA HIS A 315 -13.69 2.46 -0.09
C HIS A 315 -14.58 2.07 -1.27
N ARG A 316 -15.84 2.54 -1.30
CA ARG A 316 -16.75 2.19 -2.41
C ARG A 316 -16.25 2.69 -3.78
N THR A 317 -15.34 3.67 -3.80
CA THR A 317 -14.68 4.16 -5.01
C THR A 317 -13.61 3.21 -5.55
N PHE A 318 -13.17 2.19 -4.80
CA PHE A 318 -12.01 1.36 -5.13
C PHE A 318 -12.05 0.79 -6.56
N ASN A 319 -13.16 0.16 -6.96
CA ASN A 319 -13.28 -0.40 -8.31
C ASN A 319 -13.43 0.69 -9.39
N ALA A 320 -14.10 1.80 -9.07
CA ALA A 320 -14.26 2.93 -9.98
C ALA A 320 -12.92 3.64 -10.27
N GLU A 321 -12.04 3.72 -9.26
CA GLU A 321 -10.67 4.21 -9.40
C GLU A 321 -9.88 3.33 -10.38
N LYS A 322 -9.90 2.00 -10.19
CA LYS A 322 -9.21 1.06 -11.08
C LYS A 322 -9.70 1.13 -12.53
N ASP A 323 -11.02 1.19 -12.73
CA ASP A 323 -11.61 1.35 -14.08
C ASP A 323 -11.17 2.67 -14.72
N LEU A 324 -11.17 3.77 -13.96
CA LEU A 324 -10.69 5.05 -14.47
C LEU A 324 -9.24 4.94 -14.94
N TRP A 325 -8.32 4.42 -14.11
CA TRP A 325 -6.91 4.31 -14.50
C TRP A 325 -6.72 3.46 -15.76
N ARG A 326 -7.52 2.40 -15.92
CA ARG A 326 -7.55 1.60 -17.15
C ARG A 326 -8.00 2.42 -18.35
N ARG A 327 -9.09 3.18 -18.23
CA ARG A 327 -9.67 3.98 -19.32
C ARG A 327 -8.82 5.18 -19.71
N LEU A 328 -7.96 5.65 -18.80
CA LEU A 328 -6.98 6.69 -19.07
C LEU A 328 -5.70 6.13 -19.72
N ALA A 329 -5.50 4.81 -19.77
CA ALA A 329 -4.31 4.18 -20.34
C ALA A 329 -4.23 4.35 -21.86
N SER A 330 -3.06 4.71 -22.39
CA SER A 330 -2.78 4.83 -23.83
C SER A 330 -2.22 3.55 -24.43
N ASN A 331 -1.72 2.63 -23.60
CA ASN A 331 -1.24 1.32 -24.02
C ASN A 331 -2.37 0.27 -24.05
N SER A 332 -2.26 -0.70 -24.95
CA SER A 332 -3.27 -1.75 -25.16
C SER A 332 -3.02 -3.02 -24.34
N ASP A 333 -1.85 -3.16 -23.73
CA ASP A 333 -1.36 -4.37 -23.07
C ASP A 333 -1.53 -4.35 -21.53
N VAL A 334 -2.45 -3.52 -21.01
CA VAL A 334 -2.75 -3.43 -19.57
C VAL A 334 -3.11 -4.81 -18.99
N ASP A 335 -3.86 -5.65 -19.70
CA ASP A 335 -4.23 -6.99 -19.21
C ASP A 335 -3.06 -7.97 -19.14
N ALA A 336 -2.03 -7.77 -19.99
CA ALA A 336 -0.86 -8.62 -20.02
C ALA A 336 0.20 -8.16 -18.99
N THR A 337 0.25 -6.86 -18.72
CA THR A 337 1.33 -6.24 -17.94
C THR A 337 0.90 -5.76 -16.57
N ASP A 338 -0.38 -5.54 -16.32
CA ASP A 338 -0.87 -4.79 -15.15
C ASP A 338 -0.30 -3.37 -15.04
N VAL A 339 0.14 -2.80 -16.17
CA VAL A 339 0.68 -1.43 -16.25
C VAL A 339 -0.22 -0.57 -17.12
N ALA A 340 -0.75 0.50 -16.56
CA ALA A 340 -1.40 1.57 -17.32
C ALA A 340 -0.41 2.71 -17.57
N VAL A 341 -0.14 3.02 -18.83
CA VAL A 341 0.66 4.18 -19.26
C VAL A 341 -0.29 5.33 -19.55
N ILE A 342 -0.19 6.42 -18.80
CA ILE A 342 -1.13 7.53 -18.82
C ILE A 342 -0.37 8.84 -19.05
N PRO A 343 -0.77 9.68 -20.03
CA PRO A 343 -0.14 10.99 -20.19
C PRO A 343 -0.41 11.88 -18.98
N GLY A 344 0.61 12.62 -18.55
CA GLY A 344 0.47 13.66 -17.54
C GLY A 344 -0.49 14.75 -17.97
N LEU A 345 -1.20 15.35 -17.02
CA LEU A 345 -2.25 16.36 -17.29
C LEU A 345 -1.69 17.63 -17.94
N SER A 346 -0.41 17.94 -17.70
CA SER A 346 0.30 19.03 -18.40
C SER A 346 0.36 18.81 -19.92
N ARG A 347 0.36 17.55 -20.36
CA ARG A 347 0.46 17.12 -21.77
C ARG A 347 -0.90 17.02 -22.48
N VAL A 348 -2.01 17.08 -21.73
CA VAL A 348 -3.37 16.96 -22.28
C VAL A 348 -3.90 18.34 -22.71
N GLN A 349 -4.26 18.48 -23.99
CA GLN A 349 -4.89 19.70 -24.51
C GLN A 349 -6.41 19.57 -24.42
N CYS A 350 -7.06 20.44 -23.65
CA CYS A 350 -8.51 20.39 -23.48
C CYS A 350 -9.20 21.55 -24.19
N PRO A 351 -10.41 21.33 -24.73
CA PRO A 351 -11.26 22.44 -25.16
C PRO A 351 -11.42 23.46 -24.03
N ARG A 352 -11.42 24.74 -24.39
CA ARG A 352 -11.59 25.85 -23.43
C ARG A 352 -13.00 25.91 -22.89
#